data_AF-A0A914WSU2-F1
#
_entry.id   AF-A0A914WSU2-F1
#
_cell.length_a   1.000
_cell.length_b   1.000
_cell.length_c   1.000
_cell.angle_alpha   90.00
_cell.angle_beta   90.00
_cell.angle_gamma   90.00
#
_symmetry.space_group_name_H-M   'P 1'
#
loop_
_entity.id
_entity.type
_entity.pdbx_description
1 polymer ?
#
loop_
_entity_poly.entity_id
_entity_poly.type
_entity_poly.pdbx_seq_one_letter_code
_entity_poly.pdbx_strand_id
1 'polypeptide(L)'
;MFQWIRTHVALFLERYASIGECHDSAQQISREHEDFATAAMNTYVNVNHIMTVAKRLLETGNYGRQQIQNVATRLEQDWQLFSKALDTRGAVLNLSVNFHYKANLYLSNVEEWTRRCAAANEPQPSQTRDVGELEAQIHQHQLLMDSVTQAYSEVREIDRRTTHSCGLC
;
A
#
# COMPACT_ATOMS: atom_id res chain seq x y z
N MET A 1 6.50 25.98 12.90
CA MET A 1 5.45 24.97 12.62
C MET A 1 4.98 25.02 11.16
N PHE A 2 4.38 26.10 10.66
CA PHE A 2 4.03 26.22 9.23
C PHE A 2 5.20 25.97 8.28
N GLN A 3 6.38 26.52 8.58
CA GLN A 3 7.59 26.28 7.79
C GLN A 3 8.05 24.83 7.89
N TRP A 4 7.90 24.19 9.07
CA TRP A 4 8.21 22.76 9.21
C TRP A 4 7.28 21.91 8.34
N ILE A 5 5.95 22.15 8.40
CA ILE A 5 4.96 21.45 7.57
C ILE A 5 5.26 21.66 6.09
N ARG A 6 5.44 22.91 5.64
CA ARG A 6 5.69 23.22 4.21
C ARG A 6 7.02 22.65 3.71
N THR A 7 8.08 22.73 4.49
CA THR A 7 9.38 22.16 4.13
C THR A 7 9.33 20.62 4.08
N HIS A 8 8.62 19.97 5.01
CA HIS A 8 8.51 18.51 5.00
C HIS A 8 7.54 18.02 3.93
N VAL A 9 6.46 18.76 3.61
CA VAL A 9 5.56 18.49 2.47
C VAL A 9 6.33 18.56 1.16
N ALA A 10 7.14 19.62 0.95
CA ALA A 10 7.91 19.79 -0.28
C ALA A 10 8.97 18.69 -0.43
N LEU A 11 9.76 18.41 0.62
CA LEU A 11 10.74 17.33 0.62
C LEU A 11 10.09 15.95 0.45
N PHE A 12 8.90 15.74 1.00
CA PHE A 12 8.11 14.53 0.82
C PHE A 12 7.70 14.33 -0.64
N LEU A 13 7.17 15.36 -1.29
CA LEU A 13 6.75 15.29 -2.69
C LEU A 13 7.93 15.17 -3.66
N GLU A 14 9.11 15.73 -3.33
CA GLU A 14 10.28 15.77 -4.21
C GLU A 14 11.17 14.51 -4.11
N ARG A 15 11.29 13.90 -2.92
CA ARG A 15 12.16 12.73 -2.70
C ARG A 15 11.45 11.38 -2.69
N TYR A 16 10.13 11.35 -2.51
CA TYR A 16 9.40 10.11 -2.25
C TYR A 16 8.44 9.71 -3.39
N ALA A 17 8.82 9.86 -4.66
CA ALA A 17 8.02 9.26 -5.75
C ALA A 17 8.17 7.73 -5.83
N SER A 18 9.26 7.16 -5.27
CA SER A 18 9.52 5.73 -5.31
C SER A 18 8.58 4.92 -4.43
N ILE A 19 8.19 3.73 -4.94
CA ILE A 19 7.36 2.72 -4.26
C ILE A 19 8.10 1.38 -4.06
N GLY A 20 9.38 1.30 -4.44
CA GLY A 20 10.21 0.09 -4.38
C GLY A 20 10.13 -0.80 -5.64
N GLU A 21 11.28 -1.40 -5.99
CA GLU A 21 11.44 -2.25 -7.19
C GLU A 21 11.33 -3.75 -6.86
N CYS A 22 11.41 -4.10 -5.59
CA CYS A 22 11.25 -5.45 -5.06
C CYS A 22 10.62 -5.41 -3.66
N HIS A 23 10.18 -6.58 -3.16
CA HIS A 23 9.54 -6.71 -1.85
C HIS A 23 10.34 -6.03 -0.72
N ASP A 24 11.64 -6.30 -0.64
CA ASP A 24 12.47 -5.80 0.46
C ASP A 24 12.61 -4.28 0.43
N SER A 25 12.83 -3.72 -0.77
CA SER A 25 12.91 -2.26 -0.96
C SER A 25 11.56 -1.58 -0.67
N ALA A 26 10.45 -2.15 -1.12
CA ALA A 26 9.10 -1.62 -0.87
C ALA A 26 8.78 -1.66 0.63
N GLN A 27 9.15 -2.75 1.31
CA GLN A 27 8.96 -2.90 2.76
C GLN A 27 9.80 -1.90 3.55
N GLN A 28 11.06 -1.68 3.14
CA GLN A 28 11.91 -0.68 3.76
C GLN A 28 11.31 0.73 3.61
N ILE A 29 10.90 1.12 2.41
CA ILE A 29 10.27 2.43 2.15
C ILE A 29 8.96 2.58 2.95
N SER A 30 8.17 1.51 3.09
CA SER A 30 6.96 1.50 3.92
C SER A 30 7.28 1.77 5.40
N ARG A 31 8.33 1.15 5.96
CA ARG A 31 8.75 1.39 7.34
C ARG A 31 9.24 2.82 7.55
N GLU A 32 10.06 3.33 6.64
CA GLU A 32 10.53 4.73 6.69
C GLU A 32 9.35 5.70 6.64
N HIS A 33 8.30 5.39 5.87
CA HIS A 33 7.06 6.16 5.84
C HIS A 33 6.29 6.07 7.17
N GLU A 34 6.18 4.90 7.79
CA GLU A 34 5.52 4.72 9.10
C GLU A 34 6.23 5.48 10.22
N ASP A 35 7.56 5.45 10.25
CA ASP A 35 8.38 6.21 11.19
C ASP A 35 8.15 7.71 11.01
N PHE A 36 8.14 8.18 9.77
CA PHE A 36 7.84 9.56 9.43
C PHE A 36 6.41 9.95 9.83
N ALA A 37 5.42 9.11 9.56
CA ALA A 37 4.02 9.36 9.89
C ALA A 37 3.82 9.47 11.40
N THR A 38 4.51 8.62 12.18
CA THR A 38 4.51 8.67 13.64
C THR A 38 5.11 9.99 14.15
N ALA A 39 6.27 10.39 13.62
CA ALA A 39 6.89 11.68 13.97
C ALA A 39 5.99 12.88 13.60
N ALA A 40 5.31 12.80 12.47
CA ALA A 40 4.36 13.81 12.03
C ALA A 40 3.14 13.90 12.97
N MET A 41 2.59 12.77 13.40
CA MET A 41 1.45 12.74 14.34
C MET A 41 1.83 13.30 15.71
N ASN A 42 3.06 13.08 16.18
CA ASN A 42 3.57 13.73 17.39
C ASN A 42 3.62 15.26 17.25
N THR A 43 3.89 15.77 16.04
CA THR A 43 3.83 17.21 15.75
C THR A 43 2.39 17.73 15.74
N TYR A 44 1.40 16.91 15.38
CA TYR A 44 -0.02 17.28 15.43
C TYR A 44 -0.50 17.62 16.84
N VAL A 45 0.06 17.00 17.87
CA VAL A 45 -0.26 17.33 19.27
C VAL A 45 0.00 18.82 19.53
N ASN A 46 1.09 19.36 18.97
CA ASN A 46 1.41 20.78 19.06
C ASN A 46 0.45 21.65 18.24
N VAL A 47 0.01 21.18 17.07
CA VAL A 47 -1.01 21.85 16.25
C VAL A 47 -2.32 21.97 17.03
N ASN A 48 -2.79 20.87 17.63
CA ASN A 48 -4.00 20.86 18.47
C ASN A 48 -3.91 21.81 19.66
N HIS A 49 -2.74 21.89 20.29
CA HIS A 49 -2.52 22.83 21.38
C HIS A 49 -2.67 24.28 20.91
N ILE A 50 -2.04 24.64 19.79
CA ILE A 50 -2.17 25.98 19.19
C ILE A 50 -3.62 26.28 18.84
N MET A 51 -4.35 25.32 18.25
CA MET A 51 -5.76 25.49 17.93
C MET A 51 -6.62 25.71 19.19
N THR A 52 -6.31 25.02 20.28
CA THR A 52 -7.01 25.19 21.57
C THR A 52 -6.76 26.58 22.16
N VAL A 53 -5.50 27.05 22.14
CA VAL A 53 -5.14 28.39 22.62
C VAL A 53 -5.80 29.46 21.75
N ALA A 54 -5.79 29.29 20.42
CA ALA A 54 -6.45 30.18 19.49
C ALA A 54 -7.96 30.31 19.79
N LYS A 55 -8.67 29.18 19.97
CA LYS A 55 -10.10 29.19 20.34
C LYS A 55 -10.38 29.99 21.62
N ARG A 56 -9.59 29.79 22.68
CA ARG A 56 -9.73 30.55 23.94
C ARG A 56 -9.50 32.05 23.75
N LEU A 57 -8.51 32.45 22.95
CA LEU A 57 -8.25 33.87 22.65
C LEU A 57 -9.37 34.50 21.82
N LEU A 58 -10.03 33.72 20.96
CA LEU A 58 -11.20 34.18 20.23
C LEU A 58 -12.38 34.40 21.20
N GLU A 59 -12.59 33.54 22.20
CA GLU A 59 -13.68 33.67 23.18
C GLU A 59 -13.53 34.92 24.08
N THR A 60 -12.31 35.33 24.43
CA THR A 60 -12.04 36.47 25.34
C THR A 60 -12.19 37.86 24.72
N GLY A 61 -12.55 37.98 23.43
CA GLY A 61 -12.83 39.28 22.79
C GLY A 61 -11.59 40.08 22.40
N ASN A 62 -10.48 39.39 22.12
CA ASN A 62 -9.20 40.02 21.79
C ASN A 62 -9.28 40.90 20.53
N TYR A 63 -8.63 42.07 20.53
CA TYR A 63 -8.62 42.99 19.36
C TYR A 63 -8.01 42.35 18.10
N GLY A 64 -7.17 41.31 18.27
CA GLY A 64 -6.57 40.52 17.19
C GLY A 64 -7.41 39.34 16.68
N ARG A 65 -8.70 39.22 17.07
CA ARG A 65 -9.57 38.05 16.79
C ARG A 65 -9.54 37.60 15.33
N GLN A 66 -9.66 38.54 14.38
CA GLN A 66 -9.67 38.20 12.94
C GLN A 66 -8.34 37.58 12.48
N GLN A 67 -7.20 38.10 12.93
CA GLN A 67 -5.89 37.56 12.58
C GLN A 67 -5.68 36.17 13.19
N ILE A 68 -6.05 35.99 14.46
CA ILE A 68 -5.96 34.69 15.15
C ILE A 68 -6.80 33.65 14.41
N GLN A 69 -8.02 33.99 14.01
CA GLN A 69 -8.90 33.08 13.28
C GLN A 69 -8.33 32.72 11.91
N ASN A 70 -7.87 33.69 11.14
CA ASN A 70 -7.28 33.45 9.82
C ASN A 70 -6.06 32.52 9.90
N VAL A 71 -5.18 32.70 10.89
CA VAL A 71 -3.99 31.86 11.08
C VAL A 71 -4.38 30.45 11.53
N ALA A 72 -5.32 30.32 12.49
CA ALA A 72 -5.79 29.03 12.98
C ALA A 72 -6.46 28.20 11.86
N THR A 73 -7.37 28.80 11.10
CA THR A 73 -8.04 28.12 9.98
C THR A 73 -7.04 27.68 8.91
N ARG A 74 -6.05 28.52 8.58
CA ARG A 74 -5.01 28.13 7.63
C ARG A 74 -4.16 26.96 8.13
N LEU A 75 -3.79 26.96 9.42
CA LEU A 75 -3.03 25.86 10.01
C LEU A 75 -3.78 24.54 9.92
N GLU A 76 -5.08 24.57 10.22
CA GLU A 76 -5.95 23.40 10.16
C GLU A 76 -6.12 22.88 8.74
N GLN A 77 -6.30 23.76 7.76
CA GLN A 77 -6.36 23.39 6.34
C GLN A 77 -5.04 22.79 5.85
N ASP A 78 -3.90 23.43 6.15
CA ASP A 78 -2.58 22.93 5.77
C ASP A 78 -2.31 21.55 6.39
N TRP A 79 -2.75 21.34 7.64
CA TRP A 79 -2.65 20.05 8.32
C TRP A 79 -3.51 18.97 7.65
N GLN A 80 -4.78 19.26 7.35
CA GLN A 80 -5.69 18.31 6.70
C GLN A 80 -5.19 17.87 5.32
N LEU A 81 -4.63 18.79 4.54
CA LEU A 81 -4.04 18.46 3.24
C LEU A 81 -2.82 17.56 3.40
N PHE A 82 -1.95 17.88 4.35
CA PHE A 82 -0.76 17.07 4.63
C PHE A 82 -1.13 15.66 5.12
N SER A 83 -2.07 15.53 6.07
CA SER A 83 -2.49 14.22 6.59
C SER A 83 -3.10 13.36 5.49
N LYS A 84 -3.93 13.94 4.62
CA LYS A 84 -4.49 13.22 3.47
C LYS A 84 -3.41 12.72 2.51
N ALA A 85 -2.40 13.54 2.21
CA ALA A 85 -1.29 13.14 1.36
C ALA A 85 -0.45 12.03 1.99
N LEU A 86 -0.24 12.12 3.31
CA LEU A 86 0.46 11.11 4.09
C LEU A 86 -0.27 9.76 4.04
N ASP A 87 -1.58 9.74 4.31
CA ASP A 87 -2.42 8.54 4.28
C ASP A 87 -2.47 7.92 2.88
N THR A 88 -2.61 8.76 1.85
CA THR A 88 -2.66 8.30 0.45
C THR A 88 -1.36 7.59 0.07
N ARG A 89 -0.20 8.15 0.47
CA ARG A 89 1.09 7.50 0.26
C ARG A 89 1.18 6.16 1.01
N GLY A 90 0.76 6.11 2.26
CA GLY A 90 0.77 4.88 3.05
C GLY A 90 -0.03 3.76 2.37
N ALA A 91 -1.19 4.09 1.82
CA ALA A 91 -2.00 3.15 1.03
C ALA A 91 -1.27 2.63 -0.21
N VAL A 92 -0.61 3.51 -0.98
CA VAL A 92 0.17 3.14 -2.16
C VAL A 92 1.35 2.24 -1.81
N LEU A 93 2.10 2.57 -0.75
CA LEU A 93 3.24 1.76 -0.31
C LEU A 93 2.81 0.37 0.17
N ASN A 94 1.71 0.30 0.93
CA ASN A 94 1.15 -0.98 1.34
C ASN A 94 0.71 -1.83 0.14
N LEU A 95 0.10 -1.23 -0.89
CA LEU A 95 -0.22 -1.91 -2.14
C LEU A 95 1.04 -2.44 -2.85
N SER A 96 2.11 -1.64 -2.91
CA SER A 96 3.39 -2.05 -3.49
C SER A 96 4.00 -3.26 -2.77
N VAL A 97 4.05 -3.22 -1.42
CA VAL A 97 4.57 -4.34 -0.61
C VAL A 97 3.77 -5.63 -0.88
N ASN A 98 2.43 -5.53 -0.89
CA ASN A 98 1.56 -6.67 -1.15
C ASN A 98 1.71 -7.20 -2.57
N PHE A 99 1.86 -6.31 -3.56
CA PHE A 99 2.08 -6.70 -4.95
C PHE A 99 3.33 -7.55 -5.07
N HIS A 100 4.47 -7.04 -4.58
CA HIS A 100 5.74 -7.75 -4.66
C HIS A 100 5.72 -9.07 -3.89
N TYR A 101 5.10 -9.11 -2.71
CA TYR A 101 4.92 -10.34 -1.94
C TYR A 101 4.13 -11.40 -2.73
N LYS A 102 2.99 -11.01 -3.30
CA LYS A 102 2.13 -11.92 -4.06
C LYS A 102 2.74 -12.34 -5.38
N ALA A 103 3.44 -11.45 -6.08
CA ALA A 103 4.18 -11.77 -7.29
C ALA A 103 5.29 -12.79 -7.01
N ASN A 104 6.05 -12.59 -5.93
CA ASN A 104 7.08 -13.55 -5.51
C ASN A 104 6.48 -14.92 -5.15
N LEU A 105 5.36 -14.94 -4.42
CA LEU A 105 4.65 -16.18 -4.08
C LEU A 105 4.13 -16.91 -5.33
N TYR A 106 3.60 -16.16 -6.30
CA TYR A 106 3.18 -16.71 -7.58
C TYR A 106 4.38 -17.37 -8.28
N LEU A 107 5.50 -16.65 -8.41
CA LEU A 107 6.72 -17.15 -9.07
C LEU A 107 7.31 -18.38 -8.37
N SER A 108 7.32 -18.41 -7.03
CA SER A 108 7.81 -19.58 -6.29
C SER A 108 6.97 -20.84 -6.51
N ASN A 109 5.68 -20.69 -6.85
CA ASN A 109 4.79 -21.81 -7.13
C ASN A 109 4.91 -22.33 -8.57
N VAL A 110 5.47 -21.56 -9.50
CA VAL A 110 5.56 -21.93 -10.93
C VAL A 110 6.32 -23.23 -11.14
N GLU A 111 7.41 -23.46 -10.42
CA GLU A 111 8.20 -24.69 -10.54
C GLU A 111 7.39 -25.92 -10.13
N GLU A 112 6.68 -25.84 -9.00
CA GLU A 112 5.78 -26.90 -8.51
C GLU A 112 4.65 -27.18 -9.51
N TRP A 113 3.98 -26.13 -9.99
CA TRP A 113 2.90 -26.27 -10.96
C TRP A 113 3.40 -26.89 -12.26
N THR A 114 4.57 -26.48 -12.74
CA THR A 114 5.19 -27.04 -13.95
C THR A 114 5.50 -28.52 -13.77
N ARG A 115 6.06 -28.91 -12.61
CA ARG A 115 6.36 -30.31 -12.30
C ARG A 115 5.11 -31.17 -12.24
N ARG A 116 4.03 -30.69 -11.61
CA ARG A 116 2.75 -31.41 -11.54
C ARG A 116 2.10 -31.58 -12.91
N CYS A 117 2.19 -30.56 -13.77
CA CYS A 117 1.78 -30.67 -15.18
C CYS A 117 2.61 -31.71 -15.95
N ALA A 118 3.93 -31.74 -15.74
CA ALA A 118 4.82 -32.70 -16.39
C ALA A 118 4.53 -34.14 -15.96
N ALA A 119 4.36 -34.38 -14.66
CA ALA A 119 4.05 -35.71 -14.10
C ALA A 119 2.72 -36.28 -14.63
N ALA A 120 1.72 -35.43 -14.90
CA ALA A 120 0.47 -35.86 -15.51
C ALA A 120 0.63 -36.33 -16.98
N ASN A 121 1.70 -35.89 -17.65
CA ASN A 121 2.00 -36.19 -19.06
C ASN A 121 3.05 -37.29 -19.24
N GLU A 122 3.62 -37.85 -18.17
CA GLU A 122 4.63 -38.89 -18.30
C GLU A 122 4.03 -40.19 -18.90
N PRO A 123 4.67 -40.75 -19.94
CA PRO A 123 4.23 -42.02 -20.52
C PRO A 123 4.54 -43.16 -19.54
N GLN A 124 3.49 -43.68 -18.90
CA GLN A 124 3.62 -44.88 -18.07
C GLN A 124 3.81 -46.12 -18.96
N PRO A 125 4.79 -46.98 -18.65
CA PRO A 125 5.01 -48.19 -19.43
C PRO A 125 3.88 -49.21 -19.18
N SER A 126 3.22 -49.63 -20.25
CA SER A 126 2.53 -50.93 -20.41
C SER A 126 1.17 -51.22 -19.72
N GLN A 127 0.42 -50.23 -19.24
CA GLN A 127 -0.98 -50.45 -18.81
C GLN A 127 -1.97 -49.46 -19.45
N THR A 128 -3.11 -49.98 -19.88
CA THR A 128 -4.30 -49.19 -20.23
C THR A 128 -4.74 -48.44 -18.97
N ARG A 129 -4.73 -47.10 -18.97
CA ARG A 129 -5.26 -46.33 -17.84
C ARG A 129 -6.72 -46.71 -17.63
N ASP A 130 -7.08 -47.04 -16.39
CA ASP A 130 -8.48 -47.26 -16.03
C ASP A 130 -9.22 -45.91 -16.01
N VAL A 131 -10.54 -45.95 -16.22
CA VAL A 131 -11.40 -44.75 -16.22
C VAL A 131 -11.26 -43.99 -14.90
N GLY A 132 -11.17 -44.69 -13.76
CA GLY A 132 -10.99 -44.05 -12.45
C GLY A 132 -9.66 -43.30 -12.30
N GLU A 133 -8.58 -43.79 -12.91
CA GLU A 133 -7.27 -43.11 -12.90
C GLU A 133 -7.30 -41.85 -13.76
N LEU A 134 -7.97 -41.91 -14.92
CA LEU A 134 -8.18 -40.75 -15.79
C LEU A 134 -9.03 -39.68 -15.09
N GLU A 135 -10.11 -40.06 -14.42
CA GLU A 135 -10.96 -39.15 -13.64
C GLU A 135 -10.17 -38.47 -12.50
N ALA A 136 -9.33 -39.24 -11.79
CA ALA A 136 -8.46 -38.70 -10.75
C ALA A 136 -7.43 -37.70 -11.32
N GLN A 137 -6.82 -38.01 -12.47
CA GLN A 137 -5.89 -37.10 -13.14
C GLN A 137 -6.57 -35.82 -13.62
N ILE A 138 -7.77 -35.91 -14.20
CA ILE A 138 -8.58 -34.76 -14.61
C ILE A 138 -8.88 -33.87 -13.40
N HIS A 139 -9.31 -34.47 -12.28
CA HIS A 139 -9.60 -33.72 -11.07
C HIS A 139 -8.35 -33.02 -10.51
N GLN A 140 -7.21 -33.71 -10.48
CA GLN A 140 -5.94 -33.10 -10.05
C GLN A 140 -5.52 -31.93 -10.96
N HIS A 141 -5.77 -32.02 -12.26
CA HIS A 141 -5.50 -30.93 -13.20
C HIS A 141 -6.43 -29.73 -12.97
N GLN A 142 -7.72 -29.97 -12.69
CA GLN A 142 -8.68 -28.91 -12.34
C GLN A 142 -8.25 -28.15 -11.09
N LEU A 143 -7.90 -28.87 -10.01
CA LEU A 143 -7.41 -28.25 -8.77
C LEU A 143 -6.15 -27.41 -8.98
N LEU A 144 -5.26 -27.87 -9.86
CA LEU A 144 -4.06 -27.12 -10.21
C LEU A 144 -4.40 -25.84 -10.97
N MET A 145 -5.30 -25.91 -11.95
CA MET A 145 -5.76 -24.76 -12.72
C MET A 145 -6.47 -23.72 -11.86
N ASP A 146 -7.28 -24.16 -10.90
CA ASP A 146 -7.93 -23.27 -9.93
C ASP A 146 -6.90 -22.54 -9.07
N SER A 147 -5.88 -23.26 -8.58
CA SER A 147 -4.80 -22.68 -7.79
C SER A 147 -4.00 -21.62 -8.55
N VAL A 148 -3.64 -21.90 -9.82
CA VAL A 148 -2.92 -20.95 -10.69
C VAL A 148 -3.78 -19.71 -10.95
N THR A 149 -5.05 -19.92 -11.30
CA THR A 149 -5.99 -18.84 -11.64
C THR A 149 -6.23 -17.93 -10.43
N GLN A 150 -6.41 -18.51 -9.24
CA GLN A 150 -6.56 -17.76 -8.01
C GLN A 150 -5.33 -16.88 -7.75
N ALA A 151 -4.12 -17.47 -7.76
CA ALA A 151 -2.89 -16.72 -7.48
C ALA A 151 -2.66 -15.59 -8.50
N TYR A 152 -2.94 -15.83 -9.79
CA TYR A 152 -2.85 -14.80 -10.82
C TYR A 152 -3.87 -13.68 -10.60
N SER A 153 -5.12 -14.01 -10.25
CA SER A 153 -6.17 -13.04 -10.00
C SER A 153 -5.85 -12.10 -8.83
N GLU A 154 -5.22 -12.62 -7.78
CA GLU A 154 -4.77 -11.84 -6.62
C GLU A 154 -3.69 -10.83 -7.02
N VAL A 155 -2.67 -11.26 -7.77
CA VAL A 155 -1.60 -10.37 -8.27
C VAL A 155 -2.17 -9.27 -9.16
N ARG A 156 -3.03 -9.65 -10.12
CA ARG A 156 -3.64 -8.72 -11.07
C ARG A 156 -4.53 -7.67 -10.40
N GLU A 157 -5.31 -8.06 -9.40
CA GLU A 157 -6.17 -7.12 -8.69
C GLU A 157 -5.36 -6.11 -7.87
N ILE A 158 -4.25 -6.54 -7.26
CA ILE A 158 -3.36 -5.61 -6.57
C ILE A 158 -2.69 -4.66 -7.55
N ASP A 159 -2.15 -5.16 -8.67
CA ASP A 159 -1.52 -4.33 -9.72
C ASP A 159 -2.48 -3.24 -10.24
N ARG A 160 -3.74 -3.62 -10.51
CA ARG A 160 -4.78 -2.69 -10.93
C ARG A 160 -5.02 -1.59 -9.90
N ARG A 161 -5.05 -1.95 -8.61
CA ARG A 161 -5.22 -0.98 -7.50
C ARG A 161 -4.01 -0.08 -7.34
N THR A 162 -2.80 -0.60 -7.47
CA THR A 162 -1.55 0.16 -7.41
C THR A 162 -1.48 1.18 -8.55
N THR A 163 -1.79 0.76 -9.78
CA THR A 163 -1.76 1.65 -10.97
C THR A 163 -2.80 2.77 -10.85
N HIS A 164 -4.02 2.46 -10.39
CA HIS A 164 -5.05 3.47 -10.18
C HIS A 164 -4.68 4.46 -9.07
N SER A 165 -4.04 3.97 -7.99
CA SER A 165 -3.66 4.81 -6.86
C SER A 165 -2.45 5.70 -7.18
N CYS A 166 -1.50 5.22 -8.00
CA CYS A 166 -0.38 6.03 -8.50
C CYS A 166 -0.79 7.05 -9.56
N GLY A 167 -1.78 6.75 -10.41
CA GLY A 167 -2.25 7.66 -11.46
C GLY A 167 -3.13 8.82 -10.98
N LEU A 168 -3.54 8.81 -9.71
CA LEU A 168 -4.32 9.87 -9.05
C LEU A 168 -3.45 10.79 -8.16
N CYS A 169 -2.15 10.54 -8.08
CA CYS A 169 -1.18 11.32 -7.29
C CYS A 169 -0.51 12.43 -8.11
#